data_AF-X1SQJ2-F1
#
_entry.id   AF-X1SQJ2-F1
#
_cell.length_a   1.000
_cell.length_b   1.000
_cell.length_c   1.000
_cell.angle_alpha   90.00
_cell.angle_beta   90.00
_cell.angle_gamma   90.00
#
_symmetry.space_group_name_H-M   'P 1'
#
loop_
_entity.id
_entity.type
_entity.pdbx_description
1 polymer ?
#
loop_
_entity_poly.entity_id
_entity_poly.type
_entity_poly.pdbx_seq_one_letter_code
_entity_poly.pdbx_strand_id
1 'polypeptide(L)'
;MFPKGTALDWLWADLLEGDIPAEIARDAEVASEIATHAGIPDAHHAKYTDTEAQDAVKANVEVGDLKAPTKPLAMNSQKISGLATPVAGSDAATKDHVDSVVQGLDWQPSVLDELDTPPGSPTTGDRYLVIATATGDWVGHEDDIAEWNGSSWDFTTPNTGFAVWIEDVGRQKVYNGTAWVAFGTTVDHGNLIGLGDDDHAQYLDNTRHDVTERHTLGTVVPHDALADLTEKA
;
A
#
# COMPACT_ATOMS: atom_id res chain seq x y z
N MET A 1 -36.17 1.08 90.93
CA MET A 1 -36.82 -0.01 90.17
C MET A 1 -38.27 -0.08 90.65
N PHE A 2 -39.20 0.52 89.91
CA PHE A 2 -40.62 0.55 90.28
C PHE A 2 -41.30 -0.77 89.84
N PRO A 3 -42.30 -1.29 90.58
CA PRO A 3 -42.94 -2.55 90.25
C PRO A 3 -43.88 -2.38 89.05
N LYS A 4 -43.82 -3.30 88.08
CA LYS A 4 -44.81 -3.37 86.99
C LYS A 4 -46.21 -3.66 87.55
N GLY A 5 -47.24 -2.92 87.09
CA GLY A 5 -48.64 -3.17 87.44
C GLY A 5 -49.40 -2.07 88.19
N THR A 6 -49.00 -0.78 88.13
CA THR A 6 -49.84 0.34 88.59
C THR A 6 -50.24 1.26 87.43
N ALA A 7 -51.24 2.11 87.65
CA ALA A 7 -52.02 2.88 86.65
C ALA A 7 -51.25 3.88 85.76
N LEU A 8 -49.92 3.76 85.65
CA LEU A 8 -49.05 4.50 84.74
C LEU A 8 -48.29 3.58 83.76
N ASP A 9 -48.60 2.28 83.71
CA ASP A 9 -48.01 1.29 82.78
C ASP A 9 -48.20 1.65 81.28
N TRP A 10 -49.06 2.62 81.00
CA TRP A 10 -49.48 3.08 79.68
C TRP A 10 -48.57 4.21 79.19
N LEU A 11 -47.73 4.78 80.06
CA LEU A 11 -46.72 5.78 79.68
C LEU A 11 -45.46 5.15 79.07
N TRP A 12 -45.29 3.83 79.20
CA TRP A 12 -44.10 3.08 78.76
C TRP A 12 -44.48 1.80 78.02
N ALA A 13 -45.66 1.74 77.41
CA ALA A 13 -45.95 0.66 76.49
C ALA A 13 -44.92 0.76 75.34
N ASP A 14 -44.18 -0.33 75.11
CA ASP A 14 -43.31 -0.42 73.94
C ASP A 14 -44.18 -0.18 72.71
N LEU A 15 -43.81 0.81 71.88
CA LEU A 15 -44.50 1.07 70.62
C LEU A 15 -44.40 -0.19 69.76
N LEU A 16 -45.54 -0.72 69.36
CA LEU A 16 -45.64 -1.88 68.48
C LEU A 16 -45.82 -1.41 67.04
N GLU A 17 -45.57 -2.32 66.10
CA GLU A 17 -45.77 -2.10 64.66
C GLU A 17 -47.16 -1.57 64.30
N GLY A 18 -48.18 -1.93 65.09
CA GLY A 18 -49.56 -1.49 64.92
C GLY A 18 -49.83 -0.05 65.34
N ASP A 19 -48.90 0.59 66.06
CA ASP A 19 -49.02 1.97 66.54
C ASP A 19 -48.46 2.99 65.53
N ILE A 20 -47.85 2.52 64.43
CA ILE A 20 -47.36 3.35 63.33
C ILE A 20 -48.56 3.88 62.53
N PRO A 21 -48.71 5.21 62.35
CA PRO A 21 -49.76 5.80 61.52
C PRO A 21 -49.75 5.24 60.10
N ALA A 22 -50.93 5.07 59.49
CA ALA A 22 -51.06 4.45 58.17
C ALA A 22 -50.36 5.23 57.04
N GLU A 23 -50.02 6.50 57.27
CA GLU A 23 -49.25 7.33 56.34
C GLU A 23 -47.74 7.08 56.39
N ILE A 24 -47.25 6.37 57.40
CA ILE A 24 -45.84 5.99 57.59
C ILE A 24 -45.72 4.50 57.29
N ALA A 25 -44.83 4.15 56.35
CA ALA A 25 -44.59 2.76 56.00
C ALA A 25 -44.08 1.98 57.22
N ARG A 26 -44.73 0.85 57.47
CA ARG A 26 -44.37 -0.11 58.51
C ARG A 26 -43.10 -0.87 58.12
N ASP A 27 -42.33 -1.35 59.08
CA ASP A 27 -41.11 -2.15 58.87
C ASP A 27 -41.40 -3.39 58.01
N ALA A 28 -42.58 -4.01 58.21
CA ALA A 28 -43.03 -5.13 57.40
C ALA A 28 -43.34 -4.74 55.94
N GLU A 29 -43.84 -3.53 55.71
CA GLU A 29 -44.15 -3.01 54.37
C GLU A 29 -42.85 -2.66 53.64
N VAL A 30 -41.93 -1.95 54.31
CA VAL A 30 -40.59 -1.63 53.78
C VAL A 30 -39.82 -2.91 53.45
N ALA A 31 -39.84 -3.91 54.34
CA ALA A 31 -39.20 -5.19 54.07
C ALA A 31 -39.82 -5.93 52.87
N SER A 32 -41.15 -5.87 52.71
CA SER A 32 -41.85 -6.45 51.56
C SER A 32 -41.52 -5.71 50.26
N GLU A 33 -41.44 -4.38 50.29
CA GLU A 33 -41.06 -3.57 49.13
C GLU A 33 -39.61 -3.83 48.70
N ILE A 34 -38.68 -3.94 49.66
CA ILE A 34 -37.28 -4.32 49.40
C ILE A 34 -37.21 -5.72 48.79
N ALA A 35 -37.95 -6.68 49.34
CA ALA A 35 -37.99 -8.05 48.82
C ALA A 35 -38.60 -8.12 47.42
N THR A 36 -39.64 -7.31 47.16
CA THR A 36 -40.27 -7.19 45.84
C THR A 36 -39.30 -6.60 44.84
N HIS A 37 -38.58 -5.52 45.19
CA HIS A 37 -37.59 -4.89 44.32
C HIS A 37 -36.42 -5.83 44.01
N ALA A 38 -35.88 -6.51 45.03
CA ALA A 38 -34.83 -7.52 44.85
C ALA A 38 -35.28 -8.73 44.02
N GLY A 39 -36.59 -9.01 44.01
CA GLY A 39 -37.24 -10.08 43.25
C GLY A 39 -37.67 -9.70 41.83
N ILE A 40 -37.32 -8.51 41.32
CA ILE A 40 -37.52 -8.11 39.91
C ILE A 40 -36.15 -8.11 39.21
N PRO A 41 -35.71 -9.25 38.64
CA PRO A 41 -34.44 -9.36 37.93
C PRO A 41 -34.28 -8.38 36.77
N ASP A 42 -35.37 -7.88 36.19
CA ASP A 42 -35.35 -7.00 35.02
C ASP A 42 -35.25 -5.50 35.38
N ALA A 43 -35.46 -5.13 36.65
CA ALA A 43 -35.29 -3.76 37.14
C ALA A 43 -33.82 -3.41 37.38
N HIS A 44 -33.00 -4.42 37.56
CA HIS A 44 -31.55 -4.34 37.49
C HIS A 44 -31.18 -4.92 36.14
N HIS A 45 -30.57 -4.16 35.23
CA HIS A 45 -29.92 -4.81 34.09
C HIS A 45 -29.09 -5.98 34.62
N ALA A 46 -29.15 -7.15 33.96
CA ALA A 46 -28.14 -8.18 34.19
C ALA A 46 -26.81 -7.45 34.17
N LYS A 47 -26.10 -7.41 35.32
CA LYS A 47 -24.84 -6.68 35.39
C LYS A 47 -23.93 -7.42 34.43
N TYR A 48 -23.82 -6.94 33.20
CA TYR A 48 -22.69 -7.25 32.37
C TYR A 48 -21.51 -6.94 33.27
N THR A 49 -20.77 -7.98 33.63
CA THR A 49 -19.47 -7.80 34.25
C THR A 49 -18.67 -6.89 33.34
N ASP A 50 -17.74 -6.11 33.90
CA ASP A 50 -16.86 -5.26 33.08
C ASP A 50 -16.19 -6.07 31.95
N THR A 51 -15.97 -7.37 32.19
CA THR A 51 -15.51 -8.35 31.21
C THR A 51 -16.50 -8.56 30.07
N GLU A 52 -17.77 -8.90 30.35
CA GLU A 52 -18.77 -9.14 29.30
C GLU A 52 -19.04 -7.88 28.46
N ALA A 53 -19.05 -6.71 29.11
CA ALA A 53 -19.18 -5.43 28.41
C ALA A 53 -17.96 -5.16 27.52
N GLN A 54 -16.74 -5.41 28.01
CA GLN A 54 -15.53 -5.26 27.22
C GLN A 54 -15.44 -6.24 26.06
N ASP A 55 -15.86 -7.48 26.26
CA ASP A 55 -15.82 -8.52 25.23
C ASP A 55 -16.83 -8.22 24.12
N ALA A 56 -18.02 -7.75 24.50
CA ALA A 56 -19.01 -7.26 23.55
C ALA A 56 -18.50 -6.05 22.74
N VAL A 57 -17.80 -5.11 23.38
CA VAL A 57 -17.21 -3.96 22.68
C VAL A 57 -16.08 -4.41 21.75
N LYS A 58 -15.12 -5.21 22.23
CA LYS A 58 -13.98 -5.68 21.43
C LYS A 58 -14.40 -6.50 20.22
N ALA A 59 -15.49 -7.28 20.34
CA ALA A 59 -16.00 -8.10 19.25
C ALA A 59 -16.65 -7.29 18.11
N ASN A 60 -17.14 -6.09 18.41
CA ASN A 60 -17.98 -5.31 17.49
C ASN A 60 -17.36 -3.96 17.06
N VAL A 61 -16.17 -3.59 17.55
CA VAL A 61 -15.52 -2.34 17.14
C VAL A 61 -14.92 -2.49 15.75
N GLU A 62 -15.47 -1.74 14.79
CA GLU A 62 -14.90 -1.59 13.46
C GLU A 62 -13.86 -0.46 13.45
N VAL A 63 -12.86 -0.56 12.56
CA VAL A 63 -11.83 0.49 12.41
C VAL A 63 -12.46 1.83 12.01
N GLY A 64 -13.57 1.81 11.26
CA GLY A 64 -14.30 3.00 10.85
C GLY A 64 -15.02 3.75 11.99
N ASP A 65 -15.33 3.06 13.09
CA ASP A 65 -15.99 3.65 14.26
C ASP A 65 -15.01 4.33 15.21
N LEU A 66 -13.71 4.13 15.00
CA LEU A 66 -12.67 4.76 15.78
C LEU A 66 -12.62 6.26 15.49
N LYS A 67 -12.32 7.05 16.52
CA LYS A 67 -12.04 8.49 16.35
C LYS A 67 -10.94 8.67 15.31
N ALA A 68 -11.14 9.61 14.39
CA ALA A 68 -10.17 9.98 13.36
C ALA A 68 -8.74 10.08 13.96
N PRO A 69 -7.76 9.32 13.42
CA PRO A 69 -6.39 9.35 13.91
C PRO A 69 -5.77 10.74 13.78
N THR A 70 -5.19 11.25 14.86
CA THR A 70 -4.45 12.52 14.87
C THR A 70 -2.94 12.33 15.05
N LYS A 71 -2.49 11.07 15.05
CA LYS A 71 -1.09 10.64 15.20
C LYS A 71 -0.80 9.49 14.25
N PRO A 72 0.47 9.23 13.89
CA PRO A 72 0.84 8.07 13.09
C PRO A 72 0.35 6.76 13.71
N LEU A 73 -0.11 5.84 12.86
CA LEU A 73 -0.58 4.53 13.27
C LEU A 73 0.52 3.48 13.04
N ALA A 74 1.18 3.05 14.12
CA ALA A 74 2.21 2.02 14.04
C ALA A 74 1.59 0.61 13.96
N MET A 75 2.05 -0.21 13.01
CA MET A 75 1.53 -1.57 12.79
C MET A 75 2.28 -2.68 13.55
N ASN A 76 3.31 -2.36 14.35
CA ASN A 76 4.10 -3.34 15.10
C ASN A 76 4.54 -4.55 14.25
N SER A 77 5.07 -4.27 13.05
CA SER A 77 5.53 -5.27 12.06
C SER A 77 4.46 -6.25 11.56
N GLN A 78 3.18 -5.92 11.71
CA GLN A 78 2.08 -6.71 11.15
C GLN A 78 1.80 -6.33 9.69
N LYS A 79 1.30 -7.30 8.91
CA LYS A 79 0.86 -7.09 7.53
C LYS A 79 -0.50 -6.40 7.51
N ILE A 80 -0.72 -5.56 6.50
CA ILE A 80 -2.04 -5.03 6.12
C ILE A 80 -2.50 -5.84 4.90
N SER A 81 -3.58 -6.61 5.03
CA SER A 81 -4.11 -7.48 3.98
C SER A 81 -5.52 -7.06 3.54
N GLY A 82 -5.95 -7.50 2.35
CA GLY A 82 -7.30 -7.22 1.83
C GLY A 82 -7.50 -5.81 1.26
N LEU A 83 -6.42 -5.08 0.97
CA LEU A 83 -6.50 -3.80 0.28
C LEU A 83 -6.99 -3.98 -1.17
N ALA A 84 -7.88 -3.09 -1.61
CA ALA A 84 -8.33 -3.04 -2.99
C ALA A 84 -7.21 -2.50 -3.92
N THR A 85 -7.34 -2.71 -5.23
CA THR A 85 -6.48 -2.08 -6.22
C THR A 85 -6.65 -0.55 -6.13
N PRO A 86 -5.56 0.23 -5.94
CA PRO A 86 -5.64 1.68 -5.80
C PRO A 86 -6.11 2.35 -7.11
N VAL A 87 -6.92 3.40 -7.00
CA VAL A 87 -7.45 4.18 -8.13
C VAL A 87 -7.19 5.68 -7.94
N ALA A 88 -7.30 6.19 -6.71
CA ALA A 88 -7.03 7.59 -6.37
C ALA A 88 -5.62 7.76 -5.79
N GLY A 89 -5.03 8.96 -5.95
CA GLY A 89 -3.69 9.26 -5.41
C GLY A 89 -3.59 9.24 -3.88
N SER A 90 -4.71 9.17 -3.17
CA SER A 90 -4.78 9.01 -1.71
C SER A 90 -4.90 7.55 -1.25
N ASP A 91 -5.03 6.61 -2.18
CA ASP A 91 -5.23 5.20 -1.84
C ASP A 91 -3.90 4.55 -1.38
N ALA A 92 -4.00 3.58 -0.48
CA ALA A 92 -2.86 2.74 -0.14
C ALA A 92 -2.54 1.81 -1.32
N ALA A 93 -1.31 1.84 -1.82
CA ALA A 93 -0.88 0.97 -2.91
C ALA A 93 -0.55 -0.45 -2.43
N THR A 94 -1.06 -1.46 -3.11
CA THR A 94 -0.63 -2.85 -2.89
C THR A 94 0.71 -3.09 -3.55
N LYS A 95 1.48 -4.07 -3.04
CA LYS A 95 2.74 -4.48 -3.66
C LYS A 95 2.54 -4.90 -5.13
N ASP A 96 1.54 -5.74 -5.40
CA ASP A 96 1.23 -6.21 -6.75
C ASP A 96 0.92 -5.05 -7.71
N HIS A 97 0.23 -4.00 -7.23
CA HIS A 97 -0.03 -2.81 -8.03
C HIS A 97 1.27 -2.06 -8.35
N VAL A 98 2.13 -1.84 -7.35
CA VAL A 98 3.45 -1.20 -7.57
C VAL A 98 4.28 -2.02 -8.55
N ASP A 99 4.36 -3.33 -8.36
CA ASP A 99 5.12 -4.25 -9.22
C ASP A 99 4.57 -4.25 -10.66
N SER A 100 3.24 -4.15 -10.84
CA SER A 100 2.57 -4.07 -12.15
C SER A 100 2.78 -2.72 -12.84
N VAL A 101 2.80 -1.61 -12.11
CA VAL A 101 3.01 -0.27 -12.68
C VAL A 101 4.44 -0.09 -13.18
N VAL A 102 5.38 -0.85 -12.63
CA VAL A 102 6.79 -0.78 -12.99
C VAL A 102 7.16 -1.67 -14.20
N GLN A 103 6.20 -2.32 -14.88
CA GLN A 103 6.45 -3.23 -16.03
C GLN A 103 7.46 -4.37 -15.73
N GLY A 104 7.63 -4.74 -14.46
CA GLY A 104 8.66 -5.70 -14.05
C GLY A 104 10.10 -5.18 -14.08
N LEU A 105 10.31 -3.87 -14.23
CA LEU A 105 11.63 -3.26 -14.08
C LEU A 105 12.07 -3.22 -12.61
N ASP A 106 13.34 -3.43 -12.36
CA ASP A 106 13.96 -3.29 -11.04
C ASP A 106 14.85 -2.04 -11.04
N TRP A 107 14.26 -0.91 -10.65
CA TRP A 107 14.92 0.39 -10.73
C TRP A 107 16.04 0.53 -9.70
N GLN A 108 17.24 0.81 -10.21
CA GLN A 108 18.42 1.14 -9.42
C GLN A 108 18.61 2.65 -9.33
N PRO A 109 19.32 3.17 -8.29
CA PRO A 109 19.77 4.56 -8.29
C PRO A 109 20.60 4.86 -9.55
N SER A 110 20.73 6.13 -9.93
CA SER A 110 21.51 6.52 -11.10
C SER A 110 22.99 6.11 -10.97
N VAL A 111 23.65 6.02 -12.11
CA VAL A 111 25.11 5.92 -12.23
C VAL A 111 25.62 7.17 -12.94
N LEU A 112 26.82 7.60 -12.55
CA LEU A 112 27.46 8.78 -13.13
C LEU A 112 27.79 8.54 -14.61
N ASP A 113 28.36 7.37 -14.91
CA ASP A 113 28.82 7.02 -16.25
C ASP A 113 28.89 5.49 -16.45
N GLU A 114 29.18 5.06 -17.67
CA GLU A 114 29.47 3.68 -18.05
C GLU A 114 30.93 3.52 -18.52
N LEU A 115 31.73 2.79 -17.74
CA LEU A 115 33.19 2.78 -17.89
C LEU A 115 33.76 1.35 -17.83
N ASP A 116 34.89 1.12 -18.51
CA ASP A 116 35.63 -0.15 -18.49
C ASP A 116 36.78 -0.15 -17.46
N THR A 117 37.06 1.01 -16.86
CA THR A 117 38.19 1.22 -15.95
C THR A 117 37.73 2.12 -14.81
N PRO A 118 38.02 1.77 -13.54
CA PRO A 118 37.62 2.61 -12.41
C PRO A 118 38.25 4.00 -12.49
N PRO A 119 37.51 5.06 -12.11
CA PRO A 119 38.09 6.39 -11.99
C PRO A 119 39.21 6.39 -10.94
N GLY A 120 40.27 7.17 -11.18
CA GLY A 120 41.43 7.20 -10.28
C GLY A 120 41.20 7.94 -8.95
N SER A 121 40.06 8.63 -8.78
CA SER A 121 39.73 9.37 -7.56
C SER A 121 38.21 9.41 -7.31
N PRO A 122 37.58 8.25 -7.03
CA PRO A 122 36.15 8.19 -6.74
C PRO A 122 35.81 8.83 -5.40
N THR A 123 34.62 9.42 -5.29
CA THR A 123 34.03 9.86 -4.02
C THR A 123 33.02 8.85 -3.49
N THR A 124 32.83 8.82 -2.16
CA THR A 124 31.91 7.85 -1.54
C THR A 124 30.50 8.03 -2.09
N GLY A 125 29.89 6.94 -2.52
CA GLY A 125 28.58 6.92 -3.17
C GLY A 125 28.63 7.12 -4.68
N ASP A 126 29.80 7.30 -5.29
CA ASP A 126 29.91 7.30 -6.75
C ASP A 126 29.55 5.93 -7.30
N ARG A 127 28.69 5.89 -8.32
CA ARG A 127 28.21 4.66 -8.95
C ARG A 127 28.50 4.68 -10.44
N TYR A 128 28.94 3.56 -10.98
CA TYR A 128 29.27 3.39 -12.39
C TYR A 128 28.71 2.07 -12.90
N LEU A 129 28.28 2.05 -14.16
CA LEU A 129 28.00 0.79 -14.85
C LEU A 129 29.30 0.25 -15.44
N VAL A 130 29.72 -0.94 -15.03
CA VAL A 130 30.92 -1.58 -15.57
C VAL A 130 30.59 -2.19 -16.93
N ILE A 131 31.23 -1.70 -17.99
CA ILE A 131 31.03 -2.21 -19.35
C ILE A 131 32.08 -3.25 -19.73
N ALA A 132 31.86 -3.93 -20.85
CA ALA A 132 32.68 -5.06 -21.29
C ALA A 132 34.19 -4.74 -21.37
N THR A 133 35.00 -5.74 -20.98
CA THR A 133 36.47 -5.67 -20.88
C THR A 133 36.94 -4.82 -19.70
N ALA A 134 36.45 -5.15 -18.51
CA ALA A 134 36.79 -4.40 -17.31
C ALA A 134 38.29 -4.50 -16.97
N THR A 135 38.86 -3.42 -16.47
CA THR A 135 40.28 -3.33 -16.10
C THR A 135 40.47 -2.86 -14.66
N GLY A 136 41.71 -2.96 -14.16
CA GLY A 136 42.05 -2.55 -12.80
C GLY A 136 41.26 -3.35 -11.75
N ASP A 137 40.70 -2.64 -10.77
CA ASP A 137 39.94 -3.24 -9.68
C ASP A 137 38.57 -3.80 -10.13
N TRP A 138 38.14 -3.53 -11.36
CA TRP A 138 36.85 -3.99 -11.90
C TRP A 138 36.95 -5.30 -12.71
N VAL A 139 38.14 -5.88 -12.88
CA VAL A 139 38.32 -7.14 -13.62
C VAL A 139 37.41 -8.25 -13.06
N GLY A 140 36.58 -8.85 -13.93
CA GLY A 140 35.64 -9.92 -13.56
C GLY A 140 34.26 -9.42 -13.07
N HIS A 141 34.03 -8.11 -13.10
CA HIS A 141 32.78 -7.46 -12.72
C HIS A 141 32.10 -6.80 -13.93
N GLU A 142 32.29 -7.32 -15.13
CA GLU A 142 31.56 -6.86 -16.31
C GLU A 142 30.04 -6.95 -16.08
N ASP A 143 29.31 -5.94 -16.54
CA ASP A 143 27.86 -5.74 -16.39
C ASP A 143 27.38 -5.43 -14.96
N ASP A 144 28.24 -5.50 -13.93
CA ASP A 144 27.89 -5.09 -12.57
C ASP A 144 27.73 -3.56 -12.46
N ILE A 145 26.93 -3.13 -11.48
CA ILE A 145 26.96 -1.74 -11.00
C ILE A 145 27.98 -1.66 -9.87
N ALA A 146 29.02 -0.85 -10.04
CA ALA A 146 30.06 -0.62 -9.04
C ALA A 146 29.76 0.66 -8.25
N GLU A 147 29.80 0.59 -6.92
CA GLU A 147 29.62 1.72 -6.01
C GLU A 147 30.85 1.88 -5.11
N TRP A 148 31.38 3.11 -4.98
CA TRP A 148 32.51 3.35 -4.10
C TRP A 148 32.05 3.57 -2.66
N ASN A 149 32.41 2.68 -1.74
CA ASN A 149 32.03 2.81 -0.32
C ASN A 149 32.95 3.75 0.50
N GLY A 150 33.94 4.38 -0.15
CA GLY A 150 34.98 5.19 0.50
C GLY A 150 36.33 4.47 0.65
N SER A 151 36.37 3.15 0.47
CA SER A 151 37.59 2.35 0.61
C SER A 151 37.75 1.23 -0.42
N SER A 152 36.65 0.71 -0.95
CA SER A 152 36.62 -0.30 -2.01
C SER A 152 35.38 -0.11 -2.90
N TRP A 153 35.37 -0.81 -4.03
CA TRP A 153 34.19 -0.96 -4.88
C TRP A 153 33.31 -2.08 -4.36
N ASP A 154 32.04 -1.77 -4.14
CA ASP A 154 30.98 -2.74 -3.89
C ASP A 154 30.24 -2.98 -5.22
N PHE A 155 30.12 -4.25 -5.62
CA PHE A 155 29.54 -4.62 -6.91
C PHE A 155 28.16 -5.24 -6.75
N THR A 156 27.23 -4.82 -7.59
CA THR A 156 25.87 -5.35 -7.66
C THR A 156 25.63 -6.00 -9.03
N THR A 157 25.49 -7.32 -9.04
CA THR A 157 25.19 -8.07 -10.27
C THR A 157 23.72 -7.92 -10.67
N PRO A 158 23.43 -7.52 -11.92
CA PRO A 158 22.07 -7.27 -12.36
C PRO A 158 21.27 -8.57 -12.53
N ASN A 159 19.97 -8.49 -12.25
CA ASN A 159 18.99 -9.50 -12.67
C ASN A 159 18.21 -8.99 -13.90
N THR A 160 17.51 -9.90 -14.62
CA THR A 160 16.65 -9.49 -15.75
C THR A 160 15.61 -8.49 -15.29
N GLY A 161 15.58 -7.31 -15.93
CA GLY A 161 14.67 -6.22 -15.59
C GLY A 161 15.34 -5.07 -14.81
N PHE A 162 16.58 -5.24 -14.32
CA PHE A 162 17.34 -4.14 -13.71
C PHE A 162 17.38 -2.92 -14.64
N ALA A 163 17.05 -1.75 -14.12
CA ALA A 163 16.95 -0.51 -14.89
C ALA A 163 17.77 0.59 -14.23
N VAL A 164 18.58 1.32 -15.02
CA VAL A 164 19.46 2.37 -14.53
C VAL A 164 19.45 3.59 -15.46
N TRP A 165 19.48 4.79 -14.88
CA TRP A 165 19.75 6.03 -15.59
C TRP A 165 21.25 6.33 -15.56
N ILE A 166 21.85 6.56 -16.73
CA ILE A 166 23.27 6.91 -16.89
C ILE A 166 23.35 8.41 -17.11
N GLU A 167 23.95 9.14 -16.17
CA GLU A 167 23.93 10.61 -16.13
C GLU A 167 24.72 11.24 -17.27
N ASP A 168 25.97 10.80 -17.52
CA ASP A 168 26.81 11.35 -18.60
C ASP A 168 26.17 11.15 -19.99
N VAL A 169 25.63 9.96 -20.23
CA VAL A 169 25.01 9.59 -21.50
C VAL A 169 23.59 10.17 -21.66
N GLY A 170 22.93 10.52 -20.56
CA GLY A 170 21.55 11.03 -20.53
C GLY A 170 20.53 10.02 -21.04
N ARG A 171 20.74 8.72 -20.78
CA ARG A 171 19.87 7.64 -21.25
C ARG A 171 19.67 6.54 -20.20
N GLN A 172 18.53 5.89 -20.30
CA GLN A 172 18.20 4.70 -19.51
C GLN A 172 18.62 3.41 -20.22
N LYS A 173 19.19 2.48 -19.45
CA LYS A 173 19.41 1.09 -19.88
C LYS A 173 18.67 0.11 -18.99
N VAL A 174 18.35 -1.05 -19.56
CA VAL A 174 17.73 -2.20 -18.88
C VAL A 174 18.54 -3.46 -19.16
N TYR A 175 18.77 -4.27 -18.14
CA TYR A 175 19.42 -5.57 -18.28
C TYR A 175 18.41 -6.62 -18.76
N ASN A 176 18.61 -7.16 -19.96
CA ASN A 176 17.68 -8.13 -20.58
C ASN A 176 17.90 -9.59 -20.12
N GLY A 177 18.76 -9.80 -19.13
CA GLY A 177 19.20 -11.12 -18.66
C GLY A 177 20.52 -11.58 -19.26
N THR A 178 21.01 -10.92 -20.30
CA THR A 178 22.30 -11.20 -20.95
C THR A 178 23.17 -9.98 -21.22
N ALA A 179 22.57 -8.79 -21.35
CA ALA A 179 23.28 -7.54 -21.59
C ALA A 179 22.42 -6.33 -21.18
N TRP A 180 23.08 -5.22 -20.90
CA TRP A 180 22.45 -3.90 -20.79
C TRP A 180 22.09 -3.35 -22.16
N VAL A 181 20.80 -3.14 -22.39
CA VAL A 181 20.26 -2.60 -23.64
C VAL A 181 19.47 -1.32 -23.38
N ALA A 182 19.25 -0.48 -24.40
CA ALA A 182 18.46 0.73 -24.22
C ALA A 182 17.01 0.38 -23.86
N PHE A 183 16.40 1.14 -22.93
CA PHE A 183 15.08 0.84 -22.35
C PHE A 183 14.00 0.52 -23.40
N GLY A 184 13.94 1.28 -24.51
CA GLY A 184 12.95 1.05 -25.57
C GLY A 184 13.16 -0.22 -26.41
N THR A 185 14.28 -0.93 -26.28
CA THR A 185 14.54 -2.16 -27.07
C THR A 185 13.98 -3.43 -26.44
N THR A 186 13.62 -3.39 -25.15
CA THR A 186 12.98 -4.49 -24.43
C THR A 186 11.46 -4.33 -24.32
N VAL A 187 10.93 -3.19 -24.76
CA VAL A 187 9.50 -2.90 -24.72
C VAL A 187 8.83 -3.51 -25.95
N ASP A 188 7.84 -4.38 -25.72
CA ASP A 188 6.95 -4.83 -26.80
C ASP A 188 6.03 -3.67 -27.21
N HIS A 189 6.23 -3.19 -28.43
CA HIS A 189 5.48 -2.07 -29.01
C HIS A 189 4.12 -2.47 -29.58
N GLY A 190 3.71 -3.74 -29.47
CA GLY A 190 2.42 -4.22 -29.97
C GLY A 190 1.20 -3.59 -29.29
N ASN A 191 1.38 -2.95 -28.11
CA ASN A 191 0.30 -2.34 -27.32
C ASN A 191 0.56 -0.85 -27.01
N LEU A 192 1.30 -0.13 -27.87
CA LEU A 192 1.49 1.31 -27.71
C LEU A 192 0.14 2.04 -27.71
N ILE A 193 -0.11 2.82 -26.66
CA ILE A 193 -1.25 3.74 -26.55
C ILE A 193 -0.85 5.12 -27.11
N GLY A 194 -1.82 5.92 -27.57
CA GLY A 194 -1.55 7.27 -28.07
C GLY A 194 -1.15 7.37 -29.55
N LEU A 195 -0.97 6.24 -30.26
CA LEU A 195 -0.59 6.23 -31.69
C LEU A 195 -1.53 7.00 -32.65
N GLY A 196 -2.69 7.46 -32.19
CA GLY A 196 -3.70 8.14 -33.01
C GLY A 196 -3.69 9.66 -32.92
N ASP A 197 -2.85 10.29 -32.09
CA ASP A 197 -2.77 11.76 -31.98
C ASP A 197 -1.76 12.41 -32.96
N ASP A 198 -1.04 11.57 -33.71
CA ASP A 198 -0.15 11.95 -34.80
C ASP A 198 0.91 13.02 -34.44
N ASP A 199 1.32 13.05 -33.18
CA ASP A 199 2.18 14.10 -32.62
C ASP A 199 3.68 13.94 -32.98
N HIS A 200 4.06 12.80 -33.57
CA HIS A 200 5.41 12.51 -34.03
C HIS A 200 5.45 12.11 -35.51
N ALA A 201 6.21 12.87 -36.30
CA ALA A 201 6.39 12.64 -37.74
C ALA A 201 7.02 11.29 -38.11
N GLN A 202 7.57 10.55 -37.15
CA GLN A 202 8.27 9.27 -37.37
C GLN A 202 7.34 8.05 -37.43
N TYR A 203 6.12 8.14 -36.90
CA TYR A 203 5.11 7.10 -37.09
C TYR A 203 4.50 7.23 -38.49
N LEU A 204 3.88 6.18 -39.02
CA LEU A 204 3.08 6.29 -40.24
C LEU A 204 1.71 5.74 -39.85
N ASP A 205 0.74 6.62 -39.63
CA ASP A 205 -0.64 6.20 -39.40
C ASP A 205 -1.33 5.94 -40.75
N ASN A 206 -2.50 5.29 -40.73
CA ASN A 206 -3.24 5.04 -41.98
C ASN A 206 -3.56 6.35 -42.72
N THR A 207 -3.78 7.45 -41.99
CA THR A 207 -4.04 8.78 -42.57
C THR A 207 -2.85 9.31 -43.37
N ARG A 208 -1.62 9.18 -42.84
CA ARG A 208 -0.36 9.60 -43.48
C ARG A 208 0.15 8.60 -44.52
N HIS A 209 -0.18 7.32 -44.36
CA HIS A 209 0.07 6.30 -45.36
C HIS A 209 -0.74 6.57 -46.64
N ASP A 210 -2.00 7.00 -46.50
CA ASP A 210 -2.94 7.21 -47.61
C ASP A 210 -2.99 8.66 -48.12
N VAL A 211 -1.99 9.50 -47.78
CA VAL A 211 -1.89 10.81 -48.42
C VAL A 211 -1.50 10.59 -49.88
N THR A 212 -2.48 10.75 -50.76
CA THR A 212 -2.37 10.67 -52.23
C THR A 212 -1.35 11.64 -52.84
N GLU A 213 -0.72 12.48 -52.02
CA GLU A 213 0.33 13.42 -52.38
C GLU A 213 1.67 12.71 -52.66
N ARG A 214 1.91 11.52 -52.10
CA ARG A 214 3.09 10.70 -52.44
C ARG A 214 2.87 9.82 -53.67
N HIS A 215 1.66 9.27 -53.86
CA HIS A 215 1.22 8.57 -55.06
C HIS A 215 -0.29 8.74 -55.22
N THR A 216 -0.73 9.21 -56.39
CA THR A 216 -2.17 9.38 -56.64
C THR A 216 -2.85 8.01 -56.64
N LEU A 217 -3.99 7.89 -55.97
CA LEU A 217 -4.75 6.63 -55.93
C LEU A 217 -5.05 6.17 -57.38
N GLY A 218 -4.48 5.03 -57.78
CA GLY A 218 -4.57 4.50 -59.15
C GLY A 218 -3.33 4.69 -60.03
N THR A 219 -2.23 5.29 -59.55
CA THR A 219 -0.95 5.28 -60.27
C THR A 219 -0.13 4.06 -59.88
N VAL A 220 0.26 3.25 -60.87
CA VAL A 220 1.20 2.13 -60.69
C VAL A 220 2.50 2.69 -60.11
N VAL A 221 2.87 2.25 -58.92
CA VAL A 221 4.19 2.57 -58.34
C VAL A 221 5.23 1.75 -59.12
N PRO A 222 6.46 2.24 -59.36
CA PRO A 222 7.44 1.51 -60.18
C PRO A 222 7.71 0.06 -59.74
N HIS A 223 7.50 -0.29 -58.46
CA HIS A 223 7.59 -1.68 -57.98
C HIS A 223 6.37 -2.55 -58.30
N ASP A 224 5.23 -1.95 -58.66
CA ASP A 224 3.99 -2.63 -59.05
C ASP A 224 3.94 -2.93 -60.56
N ALA A 225 4.90 -2.42 -61.32
CA ALA A 225 5.06 -2.77 -62.72
C ALA A 225 5.65 -4.18 -62.82
N LEU A 226 4.76 -5.18 -62.95
CA LEU A 226 5.11 -6.60 -63.20
C LEU A 226 6.01 -6.81 -64.44
N ALA A 227 6.23 -5.79 -65.28
CA ALA A 227 7.15 -5.81 -66.40
C ALA A 227 8.63 -6.03 -65.97
N ASP A 228 9.02 -5.62 -64.75
CA ASP A 228 10.37 -5.86 -64.21
C ASP A 228 10.55 -7.29 -63.66
N LEU A 229 9.48 -8.09 -63.57
CA LEU A 229 9.57 -9.52 -63.21
C LEU A 229 9.83 -10.43 -64.42
N THR A 230 9.73 -9.90 -65.64
CA THR A 230 9.85 -10.69 -66.87
C THR A 230 11.26 -10.84 -67.44
N GLU A 231 12.31 -10.37 -66.77
CA GLU A 231 13.68 -10.52 -67.25
C GLU A 231 14.54 -11.49 -66.40
N LYS A 232 14.04 -12.72 -66.18
CA LYS A 232 14.89 -13.89 -65.83
C LYS A 232 14.29 -15.20 -66.37
N ALA A 233 14.21 -15.31 -67.70
CA ALA A 233 14.12 -16.60 -68.39
C ALA A 233 15.35 -16.80 -69.29
#